data_AF-A0A0D9X3T4-F1
#
_entry.id   AF-A0A0D9X3T4-F1
#
_cell.length_a   1.000
_cell.length_b   1.000
_cell.length_c   1.000
_cell.angle_alpha   90.00
_cell.angle_beta   90.00
_cell.angle_gamma   90.00
#
_symmetry.space_group_name_H-M   'P 1'
#
loop_
_entity.id
_entity.type
_entity.pdbx_description
1 polymer ?
#
loop_
_entity_poly.entity_id
_entity_poly.type
_entity_poly.pdbx_seq_one_letter_code
_entity_poly.pdbx_strand_id
1 'polypeptide(L)'
;MGLFARKMEKFAVAGAGKGKKKSSSSRAVWDWDYDSFVDVSRRVMVGRTRAQQQEAVREVLLSMLPPGAPEQFRKLFPPTRWACEFNAALTVPFFHWLVGPSEVVEVEVNGVKQKSGVLIKKCRYLENSGCVGMCVNMCKIPTQDFFTNEFGLPLTMNPNFEDMSCEMIYGQVPPPLEEDPASKQPCYPNLCSISTPSAPADSSYVVLPLFVIWYIDRQVTRKSSIISLTAKLRLYLELEQFPHKY
;
A
#
# COMPACT_ATOMS: atom_id res chain seq x y z
N MET A 1 5.30 0.33 21.13
CA MET A 1 4.43 -0.68 20.48
C MET A 1 2.97 -0.63 20.94
N GLY A 2 2.65 -0.95 22.21
CA GLY A 2 1.26 -1.19 22.63
C GLY A 2 0.28 -0.03 22.49
N LEU A 3 0.74 1.22 22.66
CA LEU A 3 -0.13 2.40 22.45
C LEU A 3 -0.58 2.51 20.99
N PHE A 4 0.35 2.34 20.05
CA PHE A 4 0.06 2.41 18.60
C PHE A 4 -0.90 1.30 18.19
N ALA A 5 -0.61 0.05 18.58
CA ALA A 5 -1.47 -1.10 18.29
C ALA A 5 -2.89 -0.93 18.85
N ARG A 6 -3.02 -0.41 20.08
CA ARG A 6 -4.32 -0.09 20.68
C ARG A 6 -5.10 0.98 19.91
N LYS A 7 -4.41 1.95 19.29
CA LYS A 7 -5.09 2.97 18.48
C LYS A 7 -5.49 2.44 17.11
N MET A 8 -4.64 1.62 16.49
CA MET A 8 -4.97 0.89 15.27
C MET A 8 -6.20 -0.02 15.45
N GLU A 9 -6.38 -0.63 16.63
CA GLU A 9 -7.53 -1.50 16.94
C GLU A 9 -8.89 -0.83 16.69
N LYS A 10 -8.99 0.49 16.83
CA LYS A 10 -10.23 1.25 16.56
C LYS A 10 -10.68 1.15 15.10
N PHE A 11 -9.74 0.90 14.19
CA PHE A 11 -10.00 0.75 12.77
C PHE A 11 -10.09 -0.72 12.36
N ALA A 12 -9.69 -1.66 13.21
CA ALA A 12 -9.61 -3.06 12.83
C ALA A 12 -11.01 -3.71 12.76
N VAL A 13 -11.25 -4.52 11.71
CA VAL A 13 -12.49 -5.30 11.59
C VAL A 13 -12.51 -6.40 12.66
N ALA A 14 -13.55 -6.41 13.50
CA ALA A 14 -13.73 -7.44 14.52
C ALA A 14 -13.92 -8.82 13.87
N GLY A 15 -13.22 -9.85 14.38
CA GLY A 15 -13.36 -11.23 13.90
C GLY A 15 -12.59 -11.58 12.62
N ALA A 16 -11.89 -10.64 11.97
CA ALA A 16 -11.16 -10.87 10.72
C ALA A 16 -9.70 -11.38 10.89
N GLY A 17 -9.34 -11.92 12.07
CA GLY A 17 -7.99 -12.38 12.41
C GLY A 17 -7.93 -13.89 12.76
N LYS A 18 -6.72 -14.47 12.76
CA LYS A 18 -6.51 -15.88 13.16
C LYS A 18 -6.54 -16.01 14.70
N GLY A 19 -7.56 -16.69 15.22
CA GLY A 19 -7.63 -17.17 16.61
C GLY A 19 -8.76 -16.59 17.45
N LYS A 20 -9.29 -17.40 18.39
CA LYS A 20 -10.24 -16.95 19.43
C LYS A 20 -9.53 -15.96 20.36
N LYS A 21 -9.88 -14.67 20.35
CA LYS A 21 -9.36 -13.68 21.32
C LYS A 21 -10.47 -12.79 21.90
N LYS A 22 -10.26 -12.47 23.19
CA LYS A 22 -11.11 -11.67 24.09
C LYS A 22 -11.53 -10.32 23.50
N SER A 23 -12.67 -9.78 23.95
CA SER A 23 -13.19 -8.48 23.53
C SER A 23 -12.16 -7.35 23.70
N SER A 24 -12.14 -6.44 22.71
CA SER A 24 -11.19 -5.34 22.56
C SER A 24 -11.11 -4.39 23.76
N SER A 25 -12.14 -4.33 24.61
CA SER A 25 -12.19 -3.42 25.76
C SER A 25 -11.35 -3.88 26.98
N SER A 26 -10.74 -5.07 26.94
CA SER A 26 -10.06 -5.67 28.11
C SER A 26 -8.55 -5.81 28.00
N ARG A 27 -7.94 -5.52 26.83
CA ARG A 27 -6.51 -5.76 26.61
C ARG A 27 -5.69 -4.56 27.07
N ALA A 28 -4.79 -4.77 28.03
CA ALA A 28 -3.94 -3.70 28.55
C ALA A 28 -2.85 -3.31 27.54
N VAL A 29 -2.24 -2.13 27.70
CA VAL A 29 -1.21 -1.61 26.76
C VAL A 29 0.02 -2.53 26.69
N TRP A 30 0.36 -3.21 27.77
CA TRP A 30 1.49 -4.14 27.87
C TRP A 30 1.19 -5.55 27.33
N ASP A 31 -0.08 -5.89 27.06
CA ASP A 31 -0.48 -7.19 26.50
C ASP A 31 -0.28 -7.25 24.97
N TRP A 32 0.19 -6.15 24.36
CA TRP A 32 0.46 -6.08 22.93
C TRP A 32 1.88 -6.58 22.67
N ASP A 33 1.99 -7.67 21.94
CA ASP A 33 3.23 -8.18 21.35
C ASP A 33 3.32 -7.80 19.86
N TYR A 34 4.44 -8.14 19.22
CA TYR A 34 4.70 -7.78 17.83
C TYR A 34 3.72 -8.47 16.87
N ASP A 35 3.38 -9.74 17.13
CA ASP A 35 2.45 -10.49 16.28
C ASP A 35 1.03 -9.95 16.39
N SER A 36 0.60 -9.52 17.59
CA SER A 36 -0.68 -8.85 17.79
C SER A 36 -0.71 -7.50 17.07
N PHE A 37 0.41 -6.75 17.03
CA PHE A 37 0.51 -5.53 16.23
C PHE A 37 0.34 -5.82 14.73
N VAL A 38 1.03 -6.83 14.18
CA VAL A 38 0.90 -7.22 12.77
C VAL A 38 -0.52 -7.73 12.46
N ASP A 39 -1.15 -8.46 13.39
CA ASP A 39 -2.54 -8.92 13.24
C ASP A 39 -3.55 -7.76 13.20
N VAL A 40 -3.39 -6.74 14.03
CA VAL A 40 -4.22 -5.53 13.94
C VAL A 40 -4.08 -4.88 12.58
N SER A 41 -2.85 -4.69 12.09
CA SER A 41 -2.61 -4.09 10.78
C SER A 41 -3.30 -4.86 9.67
N ARG A 42 -3.27 -6.21 9.72
CA ARG A 42 -4.02 -7.07 8.80
C ARG A 42 -5.52 -6.79 8.87
N ARG A 43 -6.10 -6.73 10.07
CA ARG A 43 -7.53 -6.47 10.26
C ARG A 43 -7.95 -5.06 9.88
N VAL A 44 -7.04 -4.08 9.90
CA VAL A 44 -7.29 -2.74 9.36
C VAL A 44 -7.42 -2.78 7.83
N MET A 45 -6.74 -3.68 7.13
CA MET A 45 -6.85 -3.75 5.66
C MET A 45 -8.17 -4.32 5.15
N VAL A 46 -8.84 -5.16 5.93
CA VAL A 46 -10.04 -5.90 5.50
C VAL A 46 -11.17 -4.94 5.14
N GLY A 47 -11.69 -5.08 3.91
CA GLY A 47 -12.80 -4.27 3.40
C GLY A 47 -12.44 -2.81 3.09
N ARG A 48 -11.15 -2.44 3.06
CA ARG A 48 -10.69 -1.08 2.79
C ARG A 48 -9.95 -0.96 1.46
N THR A 49 -10.19 0.14 0.76
CA THR A 49 -9.37 0.56 -0.40
C THR A 49 -7.97 0.99 0.06
N ARG A 50 -7.02 1.10 -0.87
CA ARG A 50 -5.65 1.57 -0.57
C ARG A 50 -5.66 2.93 0.14
N ALA A 51 -6.46 3.88 -0.34
CA ALA A 51 -6.59 5.21 0.27
C ALA A 51 -7.16 5.14 1.70
N GLN A 52 -8.20 4.33 1.93
CA GLN A 52 -8.78 4.15 3.27
C GLN A 52 -7.80 3.48 4.25
N GLN A 53 -6.96 2.57 3.79
CA GLN A 53 -5.91 1.96 4.60
C GLN A 53 -4.89 3.01 5.02
N GLN A 54 -4.43 3.83 4.07
CA GLN A 54 -3.43 4.86 4.29
C GLN A 54 -3.93 5.93 5.28
N GLU A 55 -5.18 6.39 5.11
CA GLU A 55 -5.79 7.39 6.00
C GLU A 55 -5.93 6.85 7.43
N ALA A 56 -6.35 5.60 7.61
CA ALA A 56 -6.46 5.01 8.94
C ALA A 56 -5.12 5.01 9.70
N VAL A 57 -4.01 4.72 9.01
CA VAL A 57 -2.67 4.78 9.62
C VAL A 57 -2.26 6.22 9.89
N ARG A 58 -2.53 7.13 8.95
CA ARG A 58 -2.25 8.57 9.09
C ARG A 58 -2.94 9.16 10.32
N GLU A 59 -4.23 8.85 10.53
CA GLU A 59 -4.97 9.27 11.73
C GLU A 59 -4.33 8.73 13.01
N VAL A 60 -3.86 7.47 13.00
CA VAL A 60 -3.17 6.91 14.16
C VAL A 60 -1.86 7.65 14.43
N LEU A 61 -1.04 7.91 13.40
CA LEU A 61 0.22 8.67 13.50
C LEU A 61 -0.03 10.07 14.07
N LEU A 62 -1.00 10.80 13.52
CA LEU A 62 -1.38 12.13 14.02
C LEU A 62 -1.82 12.09 15.48
N SER A 63 -2.56 11.07 15.88
CA SER A 63 -3.02 10.93 17.26
C SER A 63 -1.89 10.57 18.25
N MET A 64 -0.68 10.25 17.78
CA MET A 64 0.50 10.09 18.64
C MET A 64 1.13 11.43 19.00
N LEU A 65 0.84 12.48 18.25
CA LEU A 65 1.37 13.82 18.50
C LEU A 65 0.52 14.56 19.55
N PRO A 66 1.13 15.46 20.34
CA PRO A 66 0.39 16.42 21.14
C PRO A 66 -0.49 17.33 20.27
N PRO A 67 -1.64 17.83 20.76
CA PRO A 67 -2.48 18.79 20.03
C PRO A 67 -1.69 20.03 19.58
N GLY A 68 -1.86 20.44 18.33
CA GLY A 68 -1.16 21.58 17.71
C GLY A 68 0.27 21.30 17.27
N ALA A 69 0.87 20.14 17.58
CA ALA A 69 2.26 19.89 17.24
C ALA A 69 2.60 19.91 15.72
N PRO A 70 1.75 19.43 14.78
CA PRO A 70 2.07 19.43 13.34
C PRO A 70 2.34 20.82 12.76
N GLU A 71 1.50 21.80 13.08
CA GLU A 71 1.65 23.19 12.63
C GLU A 71 2.91 23.85 13.20
N GLN A 72 3.28 23.46 14.42
CA GLN A 72 4.51 23.89 15.08
C GLN A 72 5.75 23.24 14.44
N PHE A 73 5.72 21.94 14.11
CA PHE A 73 6.88 21.23 13.57
C PHE A 73 7.35 21.79 12.24
N ARG A 74 6.42 22.05 11.31
CA ARG A 74 6.77 22.64 10.00
C ARG A 74 7.45 24.00 10.10
N LYS A 75 7.13 24.79 11.14
CA LYS A 75 7.71 26.12 11.37
C LYS A 75 9.05 26.03 12.10
N LEU A 76 9.19 25.08 13.03
CA LEU A 76 10.34 24.98 13.92
C LEU A 76 11.48 24.14 13.34
N PHE A 77 11.20 23.26 12.38
CA PHE A 77 12.18 22.33 11.82
C PHE A 77 12.19 22.37 10.28
N PRO A 78 12.83 23.38 9.66
CA PRO A 78 13.04 23.38 8.22
C PRO A 78 13.85 22.14 7.81
N PRO A 79 13.63 21.59 6.59
CA PRO A 79 14.30 20.39 6.09
C PRO A 79 15.76 20.69 5.71
N THR A 80 16.57 20.99 6.72
CA THR A 80 18.01 21.20 6.60
C THR A 80 18.74 19.87 6.61
N ARG A 81 19.95 19.83 6.05
CA ARG A 81 20.85 18.67 6.14
C ARG A 81 20.98 18.16 7.58
N TRP A 82 21.16 19.08 8.53
CA TRP A 82 21.26 18.72 9.96
C TRP A 82 19.99 18.02 10.46
N ALA A 83 18.80 18.53 10.11
CA ALA A 83 17.54 17.89 10.50
C ALA A 83 17.40 16.48 9.88
N CYS A 84 17.80 16.31 8.62
CA CYS A 84 17.79 15.02 7.95
C CYS A 84 18.75 14.00 8.61
N GLU A 85 20.00 14.41 8.87
CA GLU A 85 21.02 13.56 9.51
C GLU A 85 20.63 13.23 10.97
N PHE A 86 20.06 14.18 11.70
CA PHE A 86 19.57 13.97 13.06
C PHE A 86 18.41 12.97 13.12
N ASN A 87 17.44 13.09 12.21
CA ASN A 87 16.32 12.13 12.15
C ASN A 87 16.81 10.73 11.75
N ALA A 88 17.75 10.62 10.80
CA ALA A 88 18.36 9.33 10.46
C ALA A 88 19.06 8.69 11.67
N ALA A 89 19.87 9.47 12.41
CA ALA A 89 20.57 9.00 13.60
C ALA A 89 19.63 8.58 14.73
N LEU A 90 18.52 9.30 14.94
CA LEU A 90 17.51 8.92 15.93
C LEU A 90 16.70 7.69 15.53
N THR A 91 16.42 7.52 14.23
CA THR A 91 15.59 6.43 13.73
C THR A 91 16.18 5.06 14.04
N VAL A 92 17.50 4.90 13.95
CA VAL A 92 18.19 3.63 14.22
C VAL A 92 17.88 3.09 15.63
N PRO A 93 18.22 3.77 16.73
CA PRO A 93 17.91 3.26 18.08
C PRO A 93 16.42 3.30 18.40
N PHE A 94 15.69 4.33 17.95
CA PHE A 94 14.29 4.53 18.37
C PHE A 94 13.33 3.54 17.72
N PHE A 95 13.55 3.18 16.45
CA PHE A 95 12.68 2.26 15.71
C PHE A 95 13.26 0.85 15.56
N HIS A 96 14.44 0.54 16.11
CA HIS A 96 15.02 -0.82 16.08
C HIS A 96 14.03 -1.92 16.49
N TRP A 97 13.23 -1.68 17.54
CA TRP A 97 12.22 -2.65 18.00
C TRP A 97 11.10 -2.93 16.96
N LEU A 98 10.81 -1.94 16.12
CA LEU A 98 9.72 -1.95 15.14
C LEU A 98 10.17 -2.55 13.81
N VAL A 99 11.30 -2.06 13.29
CA VAL A 99 11.77 -2.40 11.94
C VAL A 99 12.92 -3.39 11.94
N GLY A 100 13.61 -3.62 13.06
CA GLY A 100 14.76 -4.53 13.16
C GLY A 100 16.11 -3.82 13.00
N PRO A 101 17.20 -4.59 12.78
CA PRO A 101 18.55 -4.08 12.66
C PRO A 101 18.68 -3.04 11.55
N SER A 102 19.24 -1.88 11.87
CA SER A 102 19.42 -0.77 10.94
C SER A 102 20.71 0.00 11.21
N GLU A 103 21.19 0.73 10.20
CA GLU A 103 22.35 1.60 10.31
C GLU A 103 22.19 2.87 9.47
N VAL A 104 22.87 3.94 9.88
CA VAL A 104 22.91 5.18 9.10
C VAL A 104 23.89 5.00 7.94
N VAL A 105 23.47 5.38 6.74
CA VAL A 105 24.26 5.32 5.51
C VAL A 105 24.37 6.70 4.87
N GLU A 106 25.44 6.90 4.09
CA GLU A 106 25.59 8.10 3.27
C GLU A 106 24.74 7.96 2.00
N VAL A 107 24.01 9.03 1.69
CA VAL A 107 23.14 9.14 0.51
C VAL A 107 23.36 10.49 -0.16
N GLU A 108 23.01 10.57 -1.43
CA GLU A 108 23.03 11.84 -2.18
C GLU A 108 21.61 12.37 -2.34
N VAL A 109 21.35 13.57 -1.83
CA VAL A 109 20.06 14.24 -1.95
C VAL A 109 20.30 15.60 -2.59
N ASN A 110 19.69 15.84 -3.75
CA ASN A 110 19.83 17.08 -4.52
C ASN A 110 21.31 17.46 -4.79
N GLY A 111 22.16 16.48 -5.11
CA GLY A 111 23.58 16.69 -5.37
C GLY A 111 24.46 16.86 -4.12
N VAL A 112 23.88 16.73 -2.92
CA VAL A 112 24.61 16.87 -1.65
C VAL A 112 24.70 15.52 -0.96
N LYS A 113 25.94 15.09 -0.69
CA LYS A 113 26.22 13.91 0.15
C LYS A 113 25.98 14.23 1.62
N GLN A 114 25.19 13.39 2.28
CA GLN A 114 24.83 13.55 3.69
C GLN A 114 24.49 12.20 4.33
N LYS A 115 24.65 12.11 5.65
CA LYS A 115 24.33 10.89 6.44
C LYS A 115 22.86 10.83 6.82
N SER A 116 21.99 10.98 5.84
CA SER A 116 20.53 11.04 6.04
C SER A 116 19.79 9.79 5.55
N GLY A 117 20.52 8.75 5.13
CA GLY A 117 19.96 7.45 4.81
C GLY A 117 19.96 6.55 6.04
N VAL A 118 18.94 5.70 6.16
CA VAL A 118 18.88 4.59 7.11
C VAL A 118 18.64 3.32 6.33
N LEU A 119 19.57 2.38 6.41
CA LEU A 119 19.42 1.05 5.85
C LEU A 119 18.92 0.09 6.92
N ILE A 120 17.69 -0.39 6.78
CA ILE A 120 17.14 -1.49 7.56
C ILE A 120 17.57 -2.79 6.87
N LYS A 121 18.48 -3.53 7.50
CA LYS A 121 19.10 -4.74 6.91
C LYS A 121 18.10 -5.85 6.67
N LYS A 122 17.12 -5.96 7.57
CA LYS A 122 16.01 -6.91 7.46
C LYS A 122 14.81 -6.35 8.21
N CYS A 123 13.82 -5.90 7.44
CA CYS A 123 12.62 -5.24 7.94
C CYS A 123 11.69 -6.26 8.59
N ARG A 124 11.65 -6.25 9.92
CA ARG A 124 10.81 -7.13 10.73
C ARG A 124 9.33 -7.02 10.33
N TYR A 125 8.84 -5.82 10.01
CA TYR A 125 7.43 -5.65 9.66
C TYR A 125 7.10 -6.27 8.31
N LEU A 126 7.98 -6.08 7.32
CA LEU A 126 7.84 -6.69 6.01
C LEU A 126 7.94 -8.22 6.10
N GLU A 127 8.91 -8.74 6.86
CA GLU A 127 9.10 -10.18 7.09
C GLU A 127 7.88 -10.82 7.77
N ASN A 128 7.41 -10.26 8.89
CA ASN A 128 6.28 -10.81 9.64
C ASN A 128 4.94 -10.64 8.91
N SER A 129 4.77 -9.57 8.13
CA SER A 129 3.54 -9.38 7.34
C SER A 129 3.50 -10.25 6.09
N GLY A 130 4.66 -10.51 5.48
CA GLY A 130 4.80 -11.27 4.24
C GLY A 130 4.02 -10.66 3.07
N CYS A 131 3.64 -9.37 3.14
CA CYS A 131 2.68 -8.78 2.22
C CYS A 131 3.09 -7.39 1.73
N VAL A 132 3.28 -7.28 0.41
CA VAL A 132 3.58 -6.02 -0.29
C VAL A 132 2.52 -4.96 0.03
N GLY A 133 1.23 -5.32 -0.03
CA GLY A 133 0.15 -4.40 0.30
C GLY A 133 0.20 -3.84 1.74
N MET A 134 0.63 -4.64 2.71
CA MET A 134 0.84 -4.19 4.09
C MET A 134 2.04 -3.24 4.17
N CYS A 135 3.17 -3.59 3.55
CA CYS A 135 4.34 -2.74 3.52
C CYS A 135 4.02 -1.37 2.90
N VAL A 136 3.38 -1.35 1.73
CA VAL A 136 3.09 -0.13 0.99
C VAL A 136 2.03 0.72 1.68
N ASN A 137 0.86 0.15 1.99
CA ASN A 137 -0.29 0.93 2.42
C ASN A 137 -0.38 1.14 3.93
N MET A 138 0.32 0.32 4.74
CA MET A 138 0.29 0.44 6.21
C MET A 138 1.57 1.01 6.79
N CYS A 139 2.68 1.00 6.05
CA CYS A 139 3.97 1.51 6.53
C CYS A 139 4.49 2.62 5.62
N LYS A 140 4.88 2.31 4.38
CA LYS A 140 5.56 3.24 3.47
C LYS A 140 4.77 4.53 3.24
N ILE A 141 3.62 4.44 2.57
CA ILE A 141 2.91 5.63 2.10
C ILE A 141 2.45 6.53 3.27
N PRO A 142 1.85 5.99 4.35
CA PRO A 142 1.45 6.82 5.48
C PRO A 142 2.64 7.46 6.21
N THR A 143 3.78 6.78 6.30
CA THR A 143 4.97 7.33 6.96
C THR A 143 5.60 8.43 6.12
N GLN A 144 5.73 8.23 4.80
CA GLN A 144 6.23 9.27 3.88
C GLN A 144 5.34 10.51 3.91
N ASP A 145 4.02 10.34 3.88
CA ASP A 145 3.04 11.42 3.98
C ASP A 145 3.17 12.16 5.31
N PHE A 146 3.19 11.45 6.43
CA PHE A 146 3.33 12.03 7.76
C PHE A 146 4.62 12.85 7.88
N PHE A 147 5.77 12.32 7.47
CA PHE A 147 7.03 13.06 7.56
C PHE A 147 7.05 14.27 6.61
N THR A 148 6.59 14.10 5.38
CA THR A 148 6.66 15.15 4.35
C THR A 148 5.66 16.27 4.61
N ASN A 149 4.40 15.92 4.88
CA ASN A 149 3.29 16.86 4.93
C ASN A 149 2.98 17.35 6.35
N GLU A 150 3.12 16.51 7.38
CA GLU A 150 2.83 16.90 8.76
C GLU A 150 4.08 17.38 9.50
N PHE A 151 5.19 16.66 9.36
CA PHE A 151 6.43 16.99 10.05
C PHE A 151 7.26 18.03 9.29
N GLY A 152 7.08 18.16 7.97
CA GLY A 152 7.81 19.11 7.12
C GLY A 152 9.21 18.65 6.71
N LEU A 153 9.51 17.35 6.87
CA LEU A 153 10.79 16.75 6.51
C LEU A 153 10.54 15.67 5.44
N PRO A 154 10.90 15.91 4.17
CA PRO A 154 10.72 14.92 3.12
C PRO A 154 11.36 13.58 3.49
N LEU A 155 10.64 12.49 3.24
CA LEU A 155 11.11 11.14 3.49
C LEU A 155 10.70 10.24 2.33
N THR A 156 11.67 9.53 1.76
CA THR A 156 11.44 8.45 0.80
C THR A 156 11.80 7.13 1.45
N MET A 157 10.98 6.09 1.24
CA MET A 157 11.24 4.75 1.75
C MET A 157 11.27 3.74 0.59
N ASN A 158 12.36 2.99 0.43
CA ASN A 158 12.54 2.02 -0.63
C ASN A 158 12.61 0.61 -0.04
N PRO A 159 11.48 -0.12 0.05
CA PRO A 159 11.51 -1.52 0.47
C PRO A 159 12.09 -2.40 -0.64
N ASN A 160 12.94 -3.35 -0.27
CA ASN A 160 13.34 -4.46 -1.13
C ASN A 160 12.59 -5.71 -0.67
N PHE A 161 11.79 -6.25 -1.59
CA PHE A 161 10.93 -7.39 -1.30
C PHE A 161 11.61 -8.75 -1.48
N GLU A 162 12.81 -8.78 -2.08
CA GLU A 162 13.59 -10.01 -2.29
C GLU A 162 14.37 -10.39 -1.03
N ASP A 163 15.06 -9.41 -0.43
CA ASP A 163 15.88 -9.61 0.78
C ASP A 163 15.19 -9.13 2.08
N MET A 164 13.99 -8.59 1.96
CA MET A 164 13.20 -8.00 3.04
C MET A 164 13.84 -6.77 3.69
N SER A 165 14.82 -6.11 3.05
CA SER A 165 15.42 -4.86 3.54
C SER A 165 14.54 -3.63 3.23
N CYS A 166 14.87 -2.48 3.82
CA CYS A 166 14.23 -1.21 3.47
C CYS A 166 15.17 -0.05 3.71
N GLU A 167 15.28 0.84 2.73
CA GLU A 167 15.99 2.09 2.87
C GLU A 167 15.02 3.23 3.23
N MET A 168 15.44 4.13 4.11
CA MET A 168 14.73 5.36 4.43
C MET A 168 15.66 6.54 4.17
N ILE A 169 15.28 7.47 3.29
CA ILE A 169 16.10 8.62 2.90
C ILE A 169 15.41 9.90 3.37
N TYR A 170 15.94 10.50 4.43
CA TYR A 170 15.50 11.80 4.91
C TYR A 170 16.06 12.91 4.01
N GLY A 171 15.19 13.86 3.66
CA GLY A 171 15.44 14.97 2.74
C GLY A 171 15.07 14.67 1.28
N GLN A 172 14.80 13.41 0.92
CA GLN A 172 14.34 13.05 -0.42
C GLN A 172 12.82 13.09 -0.51
N VAL A 173 12.32 13.82 -1.51
CA VAL A 173 10.88 13.91 -1.78
C VAL A 173 10.38 12.56 -2.30
N PRO A 174 9.35 11.96 -1.67
CA PRO A 174 8.81 10.69 -2.13
C PRO A 174 8.18 10.83 -3.52
N PRO A 175 8.28 9.81 -4.39
CA PRO A 175 7.61 9.82 -5.68
C PRO A 175 6.09 9.75 -5.49
N PRO A 176 5.30 10.25 -6.48
CA PRO A 176 3.87 9.99 -6.56
C PRO A 176 3.57 8.48 -6.54
N LEU A 177 2.38 8.11 -6.05
CA LEU A 177 1.99 6.70 -5.89
C LEU A 177 2.03 5.93 -7.22
N GLU A 178 1.68 6.59 -8.32
CA GLU A 178 1.64 6.04 -9.68
C GLU A 178 3.04 5.76 -10.25
N GLU A 179 4.05 6.49 -9.76
CA GLU A 179 5.43 6.37 -10.19
C GLU A 179 6.23 5.41 -9.30
N ASP A 180 5.81 5.25 -8.04
CA ASP A 180 6.45 4.42 -7.03
C ASP A 180 6.56 2.94 -7.46
N PRO A 181 7.78 2.40 -7.64
CA PRO A 181 7.98 1.00 -7.99
C PRO A 181 7.37 0.02 -6.99
N ALA A 182 7.37 0.37 -5.69
CA ALA A 182 6.83 -0.50 -4.65
C ALA A 182 5.31 -0.65 -4.77
N SER A 183 4.61 0.34 -5.33
CA SER A 183 3.15 0.33 -5.48
C SER A 183 2.66 -0.61 -6.60
N LYS A 184 3.57 -0.96 -7.52
CA LYS A 184 3.35 -1.79 -8.73
C LYS A 184 3.70 -3.27 -8.51
N GLN A 185 4.42 -3.59 -7.44
CA GLN A 185 4.82 -4.96 -7.15
C GLN A 185 3.61 -5.83 -6.81
N PRO A 186 3.45 -7.01 -7.45
CA PRO A 186 2.38 -7.94 -7.10
C PRO A 186 2.59 -8.51 -5.69
N CYS A 187 1.49 -8.90 -5.03
CA CYS A 187 1.60 -9.63 -3.77
C CYS A 187 2.16 -11.03 -4.01
N TYR A 188 3.07 -11.50 -3.14
CA TYR A 188 3.51 -12.90 -3.15
C TYR A 188 2.39 -13.81 -2.65
N PRO A 189 1.76 -14.64 -3.50
CA PRO A 189 0.57 -15.41 -3.11
C PRO A 189 0.83 -16.41 -1.98
N ASN A 190 2.07 -16.92 -1.92
CA ASN A 190 2.48 -17.92 -0.93
C ASN A 190 2.89 -17.31 0.43
N LEU A 191 3.06 -15.99 0.51
CA LEU A 191 3.50 -15.29 1.73
C LEU A 191 2.39 -14.36 2.28
N CYS A 192 1.63 -13.71 1.40
CA CYS A 192 0.57 -12.81 1.83
C CYS A 192 -0.73 -13.57 2.10
N SER A 193 -1.00 -13.84 3.38
CA SER A 193 -2.29 -14.42 3.82
C SER A 193 -3.55 -13.61 3.46
N ILE A 194 -3.40 -12.36 3.01
CA ILE A 194 -4.48 -11.43 2.67
C ILE A 194 -4.60 -11.27 1.15
N SER A 195 -3.66 -11.77 0.36
CA SER A 195 -3.78 -11.67 -1.09
C SER A 195 -4.95 -12.55 -1.53
N THR A 196 -5.94 -11.93 -2.16
CA THR A 196 -6.86 -12.69 -3.02
C THR A 196 -5.98 -13.40 -4.05
N PRO A 197 -6.14 -14.72 -4.28
CA PRO A 197 -5.49 -15.36 -5.41
C PRO A 197 -5.83 -14.53 -6.64
N SER A 198 -4.82 -14.04 -7.35
CA SER A 198 -5.03 -13.36 -8.62
C SER A 198 -5.90 -14.25 -9.47
N ALA A 199 -7.05 -13.74 -9.93
CA ALA A 199 -7.67 -14.33 -11.10
C ALA A 199 -6.58 -14.43 -12.17
N PRO A 200 -6.44 -15.58 -12.87
CA PRO A 200 -5.36 -15.77 -13.82
C PRO A 200 -5.37 -14.61 -14.83
N ALA A 201 -4.21 -13.98 -14.99
CA ALA A 201 -3.96 -13.04 -16.06
C ALA A 201 -4.07 -13.82 -17.39
N ASP A 202 -4.75 -13.20 -18.36
CA ASP A 202 -5.04 -13.67 -19.70
C ASP A 202 -5.93 -14.91 -19.86
N SER A 203 -7.20 -14.61 -20.13
CA SER A 203 -7.76 -15.08 -21.38
C SER A 203 -8.63 -13.99 -21.98
N SER A 204 -8.10 -13.33 -23.00
CA SER A 204 -8.82 -12.46 -23.93
C SER A 204 -9.84 -13.29 -24.72
N TYR A 205 -10.89 -13.75 -24.04
CA TYR A 205 -12.16 -14.07 -24.66
C TYR A 205 -13.18 -13.17 -24.02
N VAL A 206 -13.65 -12.20 -24.80
CA VAL A 206 -14.86 -11.46 -24.48
C VAL A 206 -16.00 -12.47 -24.47
N VAL A 207 -16.26 -13.09 -23.32
CA VAL A 207 -17.56 -13.73 -23.07
C VAL A 207 -18.52 -12.57 -22.93
N LEU A 208 -19.09 -12.14 -24.06
CA LEU A 208 -20.27 -11.30 -24.04
C LEU A 208 -21.26 -12.00 -23.11
N PRO A 209 -21.76 -11.32 -22.06
CA PRO A 209 -22.72 -11.91 -21.15
C PRO A 209 -23.85 -12.53 -21.97
N LEU A 210 -24.32 -13.73 -21.62
CA LEU A 210 -25.48 -14.36 -22.29
C LEU A 210 -26.68 -13.40 -22.40
N PHE A 211 -26.76 -12.41 -21.50
CA PHE A 211 -27.70 -11.29 -21.57
C PHE A 211 -27.56 -10.41 -22.81
N VAL A 212 -26.35 -10.11 -23.29
CA VAL A 212 -26.11 -9.30 -24.50
C VAL A 212 -26.46 -10.10 -25.75
N ILE A 213 -26.10 -11.39 -25.80
CA ILE A 213 -26.51 -12.29 -26.89
C ILE A 213 -28.04 -12.40 -26.94
N TRP A 214 -28.70 -12.63 -25.79
CA TRP A 214 -30.15 -12.67 -25.71
C TRP A 214 -30.82 -11.33 -26.03
N TYR A 215 -30.22 -10.20 -25.65
CA TYR A 215 -30.74 -8.87 -25.96
C TYR A 215 -30.64 -8.55 -27.46
N ILE A 216 -29.56 -8.95 -28.12
CA ILE A 216 -29.39 -8.81 -29.58
C ILE A 216 -30.39 -9.74 -30.30
N ASP A 217 -30.54 -10.99 -29.86
CA ASP A 217 -31.46 -11.96 -30.47
C ASP A 217 -32.94 -11.55 -30.30
N ARG A 218 -33.27 -10.92 -29.16
CA ARG A 218 -34.59 -10.35 -28.88
C ARG A 218 -34.88 -9.05 -29.65
N GLN A 219 -33.85 -8.30 -30.05
CA GLN A 219 -34.00 -7.12 -30.93
C GLN A 219 -34.15 -7.53 -32.41
N VAL A 220 -33.46 -8.60 -32.84
CA VAL A 220 -33.55 -9.14 -34.21
C VAL A 220 -34.89 -9.83 -34.48
N THR A 221 -35.50 -10.47 -33.48
CA THR A 221 -36.84 -11.10 -33.62
C THR A 221 -38.00 -10.10 -33.64
N ARG A 222 -37.77 -8.83 -33.28
CA ARG A 222 -38.84 -7.81 -33.21
C ARG A 222 -38.94 -6.88 -34.42
N LYS A 223 -37.97 -6.92 -35.33
CA LYS A 223 -38.04 -6.19 -36.60
C LYS A 223 -37.60 -7.09 -37.75
N SER A 224 -38.47 -7.13 -38.75
CA SER A 224 -38.23 -7.61 -40.11
C SER A 224 -38.62 -9.06 -40.38
N SER A 225 -39.91 -9.24 -40.62
CA SER A 225 -40.33 -9.87 -41.86
C SER A 225 -39.44 -9.36 -43.00
N ILE A 226 -38.86 -10.30 -43.76
CA ILE A 226 -38.26 -10.09 -45.08
C ILE A 226 -36.89 -9.38 -45.07
N ILE A 227 -35.80 -10.12 -44.83
CA ILE A 227 -34.51 -9.88 -45.51
C ILE A 227 -33.84 -11.23 -45.81
N SER A 228 -33.58 -11.48 -47.10
CA SER A 228 -33.03 -12.72 -47.66
C SER A 228 -31.61 -13.05 -47.16
N LEU A 229 -31.33 -14.36 -47.03
CA LEU A 229 -30.09 -14.97 -46.54
C LEU A 229 -28.81 -14.44 -47.21
N THR A 230 -28.93 -13.88 -48.42
CA THR A 230 -27.81 -13.34 -49.21
C THR A 230 -27.24 -12.02 -48.66
N ALA A 231 -28.01 -11.24 -47.89
CA ALA A 231 -27.50 -10.01 -47.27
C ALA A 231 -26.65 -10.27 -46.01
N LYS A 232 -26.92 -11.39 -45.30
CA LYS A 232 -26.19 -11.79 -44.08
C LYS A 232 -24.75 -12.23 -44.34
N LEU A 233 -24.48 -12.85 -45.49
CA LEU A 233 -23.14 -13.35 -45.82
C LEU A 233 -22.19 -12.23 -46.28
N ARG A 234 -22.73 -11.13 -46.85
CA ARG A 234 -21.94 -9.99 -47.34
C ARG A 234 -21.39 -9.12 -46.20
N LEU A 235 -22.18 -8.94 -45.13
CA LEU A 235 -21.75 -8.20 -43.93
C LEU A 235 -20.72 -8.95 -43.08
N TYR A 236 -20.74 -10.29 -43.10
CA TYR A 236 -19.74 -11.10 -42.38
C TYR A 236 -18.37 -11.08 -43.06
N LEU A 237 -18.32 -10.99 -44.40
CA LEU A 237 -17.06 -11.01 -45.16
C LEU A 237 -16.37 -9.64 -45.28
N GLU A 238 -17.08 -8.52 -45.09
CA GLU A 238 -16.45 -7.17 -45.11
C GLU A 238 -15.76 -6.80 -43.79
N LEU A 239 -15.97 -7.54 -42.69
CA LEU A 239 -15.36 -7.24 -41.39
C LEU A 239 -14.01 -7.93 -41.13
N GLU A 240 -13.54 -8.83 -42.01
CA GLU A 240 -12.23 -9.51 -41.87
C GLU A 240 -11.06 -8.76 -42.52
N GLN A 241 -11.25 -7.57 -43.09
CA GLN A 241 -10.25 -6.93 -43.97
C GLN A 241 -9.59 -5.61 -43.49
N PHE A 242 -9.51 -5.36 -42.18
CA PHE A 242 -8.65 -4.28 -41.66
C PHE A 242 -7.43 -4.82 -40.89
N PRO A 243 -6.20 -4.58 -41.37
CA PRO A 243 -5.00 -5.13 -40.75
C PRO A 243 -4.56 -4.33 -39.53
N HIS A 244 -4.00 -5.06 -38.58
CA HIS A 244 -3.16 -4.62 -37.48
C HIS A 244 -2.25 -3.42 -37.83
N LYS A 245 -2.25 -2.41 -36.96
CA LYS A 245 -1.04 -1.64 -36.63
C LYS A 245 -0.96 -1.46 -35.11
N TYR A 246 0.28 -1.62 -34.64
CA TYR A 246 0.81 -1.60 -33.27
C TYR A 246 0.20 -0.55 -32.34
#